data_AF-A0A673BJ11-F1
#
_entry.id   AF-A0A673BJ11-F1
#
_cell.length_a   1.000
_cell.length_b   1.000
_cell.length_c   1.000
_cell.angle_alpha   90.00
_cell.angle_beta   90.00
_cell.angle_gamma   90.00
#
_symmetry.space_group_name_H-M   'P 1'
#
loop_
_entity.id
_entity.type
_entity.pdbx_description
1 polymer ?
#
loop_
_entity_poly.entity_id
_entity_poly.type
_entity_poly.pdbx_seq_one_letter_code
_entity_poly.pdbx_strand_id
1 'polypeptide(L)' 'SDSSIAVQRLANESRFILYEFWEHNNVWKNHLQTNYSKTFQRGNVDFLETPEILTTMLYTWTHAGNFSWI' A
#
# COMPACT_ATOMS: atom_id res chain seq x y z
N SER A 1 5.03 -15.32 5.77
CA SER A 1 4.86 -14.01 6.42
C SER A 1 3.52 -13.48 5.97
N ASP A 2 2.64 -13.16 6.92
CA ASP A 2 1.22 -12.83 6.65
C ASP A 2 1.02 -11.47 5.94
N SER A 3 2.14 -10.80 5.63
CA SER A 3 2.22 -9.60 4.80
C SER A 3 3.56 -9.50 4.06
N SER A 4 3.59 -8.66 3.03
CA SER A 4 4.82 -8.24 2.33
C SER A 4 4.76 -6.76 1.95
N ILE A 5 5.94 -6.15 1.80
CA ILE A 5 6.08 -4.72 1.49
C ILE A 5 6.98 -4.57 0.27
N ALA A 6 6.59 -3.71 -0.66
CA ALA A 6 7.41 -3.31 -1.80
C ALA A 6 7.39 -1.80 -1.99
N VAL A 7 8.48 -1.25 -2.52
CA VAL A 7 8.62 0.18 -2.80
C VAL A 7 9.04 0.37 -4.24
N GLN A 8 8.30 1.20 -4.97
CA GLN A 8 8.65 1.62 -6.32
C GLN A 8 9.04 3.10 -6.30
N ARG A 9 10.29 3.40 -6.68
CA ARG A 9 10.74 4.79 -6.85
C ARG A 9 10.39 5.26 -8.26
N LEU A 10 9.78 6.43 -8.40
CA LEU A 10 9.52 7.04 -9.69
C LEU A 10 10.78 7.78 -10.16
N ALA A 11 11.22 7.50 -11.38
CA ALA A 11 12.45 8.10 -11.91
C ALA A 11 12.26 9.62 -12.08
N ASN A 12 13.30 10.38 -11.73
CA ASN A 12 13.39 11.84 -11.88
C ASN A 12 12.51 12.68 -10.94
N GLU A 13 11.92 12.07 -9.91
CA GLU A 13 11.05 12.75 -8.94
C GLU A 13 11.39 12.33 -7.52
N SER A 14 11.18 13.21 -6.54
CA SER A 14 11.28 12.88 -5.11
C SER A 14 10.01 12.17 -4.62
N ARG A 15 9.53 11.18 -5.40
CA ARG A 15 8.28 10.45 -5.17
C ARG A 15 8.51 8.94 -5.19
N PHE A 16 7.73 8.22 -4.39
CA PHE A 16 7.73 6.77 -4.36
C PHE A 16 6.32 6.25 -4.11
N ILE A 17 6.07 5.02 -4.54
CA ILE A 17 4.84 4.28 -4.26
C ILE A 17 5.19 3.17 -3.28
N LEU A 18 4.44 3.10 -2.18
CA LEU A 18 4.53 2.03 -1.19
C LEU A 18 3.38 1.04 -1.42
N TYR A 19 3.71 -0.23 -1.61
CA TYR A 19 2.75 -1.32 -1.69
C TYR A 19 2.81 -2.17 -0.44
N GLU A 20 1.65 -2.37 0.18
CA GLU A 20 1.47 -3.32 1.27
C GLU A 20 0.51 -4.42 0.85
N PHE A 21 0.98 -5.66 0.90
CA PHE A 21 0.17 -6.83 0.59
C PHE A 21 -0.15 -7.58 1.88
N TRP A 22 -1.42 -7.89 2.06
CA TRP A 22 -1.94 -8.54 3.26
C TRP A 22 -2.66 -9.82 2.86
N GLU A 23 -2.32 -10.94 3.52
CA GLU A 23 -2.93 -12.23 3.22
C GLU A 23 -4.42 -12.25 3.58
N HIS A 24 -4.79 -11.55 4.67
CA HIS A 24 -6.16 -11.47 5.15
C HIS A 24 -6.56 -10.08 5.62
N ASN A 25 -7.84 -9.75 5.50
CA ASN A 25 -8.41 -8.46 5.89
C ASN A 25 -8.29 -8.16 7.39
N ASN A 26 -8.38 -9.19 8.24
CA ASN A 26 -8.23 -9.03 9.70
C ASN A 26 -6.79 -8.66 10.07
N VAL A 27 -5.78 -9.23 9.41
CA VAL A 27 -4.36 -8.90 9.64
C VAL A 27 -4.09 -7.45 9.27
N TRP A 28 -4.59 -7.00 8.11
CA TRP A 28 -4.53 -5.59 7.70
C TRP A 28 -5.23 -4.66 8.70
N LYS A 29 -6.46 -4.98 9.12
CA LYS A 29 -7.19 -4.18 10.11
C LYS A 29 -6.46 -4.09 11.44
N ASN A 30 -5.89 -5.19 11.92
CA ASN A 30 -5.10 -5.21 13.15
C ASN A 30 -3.84 -4.34 12.99
N HIS A 31 -3.16 -4.41 11.85
CA HIS A 31 -2.01 -3.56 11.56
C HIS A 31 -2.35 -2.07 11.60
N LEU A 32 -3.47 -1.65 11.01
CA LEU A 32 -3.93 -0.25 11.02
C LEU A 32 -4.18 0.29 12.45
N GLN A 33 -4.47 -0.58 13.41
CA GLN A 33 -4.69 -0.16 14.80
C GLN A 33 -3.39 0.02 15.59
N THR A 34 -2.25 -0.45 15.09
CA THR A 34 -0.96 -0.35 15.78
C THR A 34 -0.48 1.11 15.88
N ASN A 35 0.26 1.41 16.95
CA ASN A 35 0.86 2.74 17.13
C ASN A 35 1.84 3.09 15.99
N TYR A 36 2.60 2.11 15.50
CA TYR A 36 3.51 2.31 14.38
C TYR A 36 2.78 2.74 13.10
N SER A 37 1.69 2.06 12.73
CA SER A 37 0.90 2.41 11.54
C SER A 37 0.28 3.80 11.67
N LYS A 38 -0.25 4.13 12.86
CA LYS A 38 -0.80 5.47 13.16
C LYS A 38 0.25 6.57 13.08
N THR A 39 1.45 6.34 13.63
CA THR A 39 2.57 7.30 13.55
C THR A 39 3.04 7.49 12.11
N PHE A 40 3.12 6.41 11.32
CA PHE A 40 3.49 6.50 9.91
C PHE A 40 2.45 7.26 9.08
N GLN A 41 1.16 6.95 9.25
CA GLN A 41 0.07 7.67 8.61
C GLN A 41 0.06 9.16 8.97
N ARG A 42 0.31 9.48 10.24
CA ARG A 42 0.43 10.87 10.69
C ARG A 42 1.64 11.56 10.08
N GLY A 43 2.78 10.88 9.98
CA GLY A 43 3.95 11.38 9.25
C GLY A 43 3.63 11.68 7.79
N ASN A 44 2.86 10.82 7.11
CA ASN A 44 2.42 11.11 5.74
C ASN A 44 1.54 12.36 5.67
N VAL A 45 0.62 12.56 6.63
CA VAL A 45 -0.20 13.78 6.70
C VAL A 45 0.65 15.02 6.97
N ASP A 46 1.57 14.93 7.94
CA ASP A 46 2.35 16.06 8.43
C ASP A 46 3.47 16.47 7.44
N PHE A 47 4.05 15.52 6.70
CA PHE A 47 5.19 15.77 5.80
C PHE A 47 4.86 15.79 4.31
N LEU A 48 3.74 15.18 3.89
CA LEU A 48 3.36 15.18 2.47
C LEU A 48 2.26 16.21 2.14
N GLU A 49 1.74 16.97 3.12
CA GLU A 49 0.61 17.94 3.08
C GLU A 49 -0.71 17.38 2.49
N THR A 50 -0.65 16.65 1.38
CA THR A 50 -1.66 15.80 0.75
C THR A 50 -0.95 14.62 0.06
N PRO A 51 -1.22 13.34 0.41
CA PRO A 51 -0.79 12.26 -0.47
C PRO A 51 -1.47 12.50 -1.83
N GLU A 52 -0.68 12.65 -2.90
CA GLU A 52 -1.23 13.01 -4.22
C GLU A 52 -2.39 12.06 -4.61
N ILE A 53 -2.29 10.76 -4.25
CA ILE A 53 -3.33 9.74 -4.44
C ILE A 53 -3.21 8.64 -3.37
N LEU A 54 -4.32 8.28 -2.70
CA LEU A 54 -4.46 7.04 -1.93
C LEU A 54 -5.49 6.15 -2.63
N THR A 55 -5.15 4.92 -3.00
CA THR A 55 -6.08 3.98 -3.65
C THR A 55 -6.04 2.62 -2.96
N THR A 56 -7.21 2.13 -2.56
CA THR A 56 -7.40 0.76 -2.04
C THR A 56 -8.00 -0.09 -3.15
N MET A 57 -7.31 -1.14 -3.59
CA MET A 57 -7.82 -2.09 -4.59
C MET A 57 -8.07 -3.46 -3.94
N LEU A 58 -9.23 -4.05 -4.21
CA LEU A 58 -9.52 -5.43 -3.87
C LEU A 58 -9.27 -6.30 -5.10
N TYR A 59 -8.24 -7.13 -5.06
CA TYR A 59 -7.97 -8.07 -6.15
C TYR A 59 -8.79 -9.35 -5.95
N THR A 60 -9.64 -9.69 -6.91
CA THR A 60 -10.40 -10.95 -6.93
C THR A 60 -9.86 -11.83 -8.05
N TRP A 61 -9.34 -13.01 -7.70
CA TRP A 61 -8.76 -13.97 -8.66
C TRP A 61 -9.78 -14.57 -9.65
N THR A 62 -11.06 -14.19 -9.59
CA THR A 62 -12.16 -14.75 -10.39
C THR A 62 -12.18 -14.34 -11.87
N HIS A 63 -11.29 -13.44 -12.32
CA HIS A 63 -11.14 -13.09 -13.73
C HIS A 63 -9.70 -13.22 -14.26
N ALA A 64 -8.87 -14.07 -13.65
CA ALA A 64 -7.51 -14.34 -14.12
C ALA A 64 -7.47 -15.19 -15.41
N GLY A 65 -8.26 -14.81 -16.42
CA GLY A 65 -8.09 -15.21 -17.81
C GLY A 65 -7.56 -14.01 -18.59
N ASN A 66 -6.27 -14.02 -18.90
CA ASN A 66 -5.51 -13.02 -19.67
C ASN A 66 -5.12 -11.73 -18.92
N PHE A 67 -4.04 -11.83 -18.14
CA PHE A 67 -3.03 -10.77 -18.14
C PHE A 67 -1.76 -11.33 -18.77
N SER A 68 -1.57 -11.03 -20.06
CA SER A 68 -0.29 -11.16 -20.74
C SER A 68 0.55 -9.95 -20.33
N TRP A 69 1.68 -10.20 -19.68
CA TRP A 69 2.72 -9.18 -19.49
C TRP A 69 3.58 -9.15 -20.76
N ILE A 70 3.22 -8.28 -21.70
CA ILE A 70 4.12 -7.64 -22.67
C ILE A 70 3.92 -6.13 -22.58
#